data_AF-A0A6L7CZT2-F1
#
_entry.id   AF-A0A6L7CZT2-F1
#
_cell.length_a   1.000
_cell.length_b   1.000
_cell.length_c   1.000
_cell.angle_alpha   90.00
_cell.angle_beta   90.00
_cell.angle_gamma   90.00
#
_symmetry.space_group_name_H-M   'P 1'
#
loop_
_entity.id
_entity.type
_entity.pdbx_description
1 polymer ?
#
loop_
_entity_poly.entity_id
_entity_poly.type
_entity_poly.pdbx_seq_one_letter_code
_entity_poly.pdbx_strand_id
1 'polypeptide(L)' 'EQNRKLQQELLEERKNTNFTQTYPKGWERIRNLIQSNPGAASLYSVLSEHIDGNCGAVVADQQFLADQLSVTTR' A
#
# COMPACT_ATOMS: atom_id res chain seq x y z
N GLU A 1 10.78 -35.02 -2.32
CA GLU A 1 10.05 -33.98 -3.10
C GLU A 1 8.98 -33.29 -2.26
N GLN A 2 8.10 -34.04 -1.58
CA GLN A 2 7.11 -33.51 -0.63
C GLN A 2 7.68 -32.57 0.45
N ASN A 3 8.82 -32.89 1.06
CA ASN A 3 9.46 -32.01 2.06
C ASN A 3 9.87 -30.63 1.50
N ARG A 4 10.24 -30.53 0.22
CA ARG A 4 10.56 -29.25 -0.42
C ARG A 4 9.30 -28.42 -0.66
N LYS A 5 8.21 -29.08 -1.05
CA LYS A 5 6.90 -28.44 -1.23
C LYS A 5 6.36 -27.87 0.07
N LEU A 6 6.42 -28.65 1.15
CA LEU A 6 5.99 -28.21 2.48
C LEU A 6 6.83 -27.03 3.01
N GLN A 7 8.14 -27.04 2.77
CA GLN A 7 9.01 -25.91 3.11
C GLN A 7 8.66 -24.65 2.31
N GLN A 8 8.32 -24.78 1.02
CA GLN A 8 7.89 -23.65 0.20
C GLN A 8 6.55 -23.08 0.68
N GLU A 9 5.58 -23.93 0.98
CA GLU A 9 4.27 -23.50 1.52
C GLU A 9 4.44 -22.75 2.85
N LEU A 10 5.26 -23.26 3.78
CA LEU A 10 5.58 -22.56 5.03
C LEU A 10 6.30 -21.22 4.83
N LEU A 11 7.13 -21.11 3.78
CA LEU A 11 7.81 -19.87 3.43
C LEU A 11 6.84 -18.86 2.83
N GLU A 12 5.90 -19.29 1.98
CA GLU A 12 4.82 -18.46 1.45
C GLU A 12 3.84 -18.02 2.54
N GLU A 13 3.47 -18.89 3.48
CA GLU A 13 2.64 -18.54 4.64
C GLU A 13 3.33 -17.52 5.57
N ARG A 14 4.66 -17.58 5.66
CA ARG A 14 5.47 -16.58 6.38
C ARG A 14 5.62 -15.26 5.63
N LYS A 15 5.33 -15.24 4.33
CA LYS A 15 5.23 -13.96 3.64
C LYS A 15 3.92 -13.33 4.09
N ASN A 16 4.05 -12.11 4.57
CA ASN A 16 2.96 -11.22 4.95
C ASN A 16 2.21 -10.74 3.69
N THR A 17 1.64 -11.68 2.92
CA THR A 17 1.12 -11.48 1.55
C THR A 17 -0.05 -10.50 1.47
N ASN A 18 -0.74 -10.27 2.59
CA ASN A 18 -1.85 -9.31 2.70
C ASN A 18 -1.56 -8.18 3.70
N PHE A 19 -0.29 -7.91 3.99
CA PHE A 19 0.09 -6.86 4.93
C PHE A 19 1.05 -5.88 4.29
N THR A 20 0.60 -4.63 4.16
CA THR A 20 1.43 -3.54 3.69
C THR A 20 2.28 -3.01 4.84
N GLN A 21 3.60 -3.25 4.78
CA GLN A 21 4.53 -2.72 5.76
C GLN A 21 4.72 -1.21 5.55
N THR A 22 4.49 -0.44 6.61
CA THR A 22 4.76 1.01 6.64
C THR A 22 5.82 1.34 7.68
N TYR A 23 6.85 2.08 7.27
CA TYR A 23 7.94 2.52 8.16
C TYR A 23 7.47 3.63 9.13
N PRO A 24 8.16 3.86 10.27
CA PRO A 24 7.78 4.89 11.23
C PRO A 24 7.54 6.29 10.63
N LYS A 25 8.34 6.69 9.65
CA LYS A 25 8.17 7.96 8.92
C LYS A 25 6.87 8.01 8.09
N GLY A 26 6.47 6.87 7.52
CA GLY A 26 5.20 6.76 6.80
C GLY A 26 4.01 6.94 7.75
N TRP A 27 4.08 6.35 8.94
CA TRP A 27 3.07 6.52 9.98
C TRP A 27 2.97 7.96 10.50
N GLU A 28 4.12 8.61 10.71
CA GLU A 28 4.17 10.03 11.05
C GLU A 28 3.52 10.89 9.96
N ARG A 29 3.84 10.62 8.70
CA ARG A 29 3.25 11.32 7.55
C ARG A 29 1.74 11.16 7.50
N ILE A 30 1.22 9.95 7.66
CA ILE A 30 -0.23 9.68 7.67
C ILE A 30 -0.91 10.47 8.78
N ARG A 31 -0.38 10.44 10.01
CA ARG A 31 -0.97 11.20 11.14
C ARG A 31 -0.99 12.71 10.88
N ASN A 32 0.10 13.25 10.34
CA ASN A 32 0.18 14.68 10.01
C ASN A 32 -0.81 15.06 8.89
N LEU A 33 -0.98 14.20 7.89
CA LEU A 33 -1.94 14.43 6.81
C LEU A 33 -3.39 14.34 7.32
N ILE A 34 -3.72 13.40 8.20
CA ILE A 34 -5.07 13.31 8.79
C ILE A 34 -5.47 14.62 9.47
N GLN A 35 -4.54 15.28 10.16
CA GLN A 35 -4.81 16.55 10.86
C GLN A 35 -4.90 17.75 9.92
N SER A 36 -4.08 17.79 8.86
CA SER A 36 -3.93 18.98 8.00
C SER A 36 -4.75 18.92 6.71
N ASN A 37 -4.91 17.74 6.12
CA ASN A 37 -5.64 17.48 4.89
C ASN A 37 -6.08 16.00 4.80
N PRO A 38 -7.28 15.66 5.28
CA PRO A 38 -7.81 14.30 5.26
C PRO A 38 -7.89 13.66 3.86
N GLY A 39 -8.14 14.46 2.82
CA GLY A 39 -8.16 13.98 1.43
C GLY A 39 -6.78 13.52 0.97
N ALA A 40 -5.72 14.28 1.31
CA ALA A 40 -4.35 13.89 1.04
C ALA A 40 -3.93 12.65 1.84
N ALA A 41 -4.42 12.48 3.06
CA ALA A 41 -4.21 11.25 3.84
C ALA A 41 -4.81 10.03 3.13
N SER A 42 -6.02 10.17 2.59
CA SER A 42 -6.71 9.09 1.88
C SER A 42 -5.94 8.69 0.61
N LEU A 43 -5.51 9.66 -0.20
CA LEU A 43 -4.68 9.40 -1.37
C LEU A 43 -3.34 8.74 -1.00
N TYR A 44 -2.66 9.26 0.03
CA TYR A 44 -1.38 8.71 0.47
C TYR A 44 -1.50 7.24 0.93
N SER A 45 -2.60 6.88 1.59
CA SER A 45 -2.86 5.49 2.00
C SER A 45 -3.00 4.56 0.80
N VAL A 46 -3.79 4.94 -0.23
CA VAL A 46 -3.95 4.15 -1.46
C VAL A 46 -2.59 3.94 -2.16
N LEU A 47 -1.78 5.00 -2.27
CA LEU A 47 -0.45 4.89 -2.87
C LEU A 47 0.48 4.00 -2.05
N SER A 48 0.44 4.09 -0.72
CA SER A 48 1.29 3.28 0.16
C SER A 48 0.90 1.80 0.13
N GLU A 49 -0.39 1.50 -0.04
CA GLU A 49 -0.91 0.14 -0.15
C GLU A 49 -0.43 -0.57 -1.43
N HIS A 50 -0.30 0.17 -2.54
CA HIS A 50 -0.01 -0.37 -3.87
C HIS A 50 1.43 -0.15 -4.34
N ILE A 51 2.31 0.39 -3.49
CA ILE A 51 3.70 0.68 -3.84
C ILE A 51 4.49 -0.59 -4.15
N ASP A 52 5.16 -0.62 -5.30
CA ASP A 52 6.05 -1.72 -5.64
C ASP A 52 7.25 -1.73 -4.68
N GLY A 53 7.43 -2.83 -3.95
CA GLY A 53 8.53 -3.00 -3.00
C GLY A 53 9.93 -3.00 -3.65
N ASN A 54 10.04 -3.25 -4.96
CA ASN A 54 11.33 -3.25 -5.66
C ASN A 54 11.76 -1.86 -6.13
N CYS A 55 10.84 -1.04 -6.64
CA CYS A 55 11.16 0.27 -7.22
C CYS A 55 10.58 1.48 -6.48
N GLY A 56 9.70 1.28 -5.49
CA GLY A 56 9.12 2.35 -4.69
C GLY A 56 8.18 3.27 -5.48
N ALA A 57 7.56 2.77 -6.55
CA ALA A 57 6.69 3.56 -7.41
C ALA A 57 5.30 2.95 -7.56
N VAL A 58 4.31 3.81 -7.82
CA VAL A 58 2.95 3.46 -8.21
C VAL A 58 2.60 4.27 -9.45
N VAL A 59 2.03 3.61 -10.45
CA VAL A 59 1.44 4.27 -11.62
C VAL A 59 -0.04 3.96 -11.61
N ALA A 60 -0.85 5.02 -11.61
CA ALA A 60 -2.29 4.90 -11.64
C ALA A 60 -2.88 6.02 -12.50
N ASP A 61 -3.96 5.71 -13.19
CA ASP A 61 -4.73 6.70 -13.94
C ASP A 61 -5.44 7.68 -12.98
N GLN A 62 -5.58 8.94 -13.39
CA GLN A 62 -6.19 9.96 -12.54
C GLN A 62 -7.67 9.69 -12.26
N GLN A 63 -8.40 9.19 -13.28
CA GLN A 63 -9.81 8.82 -13.11
C GLN A 63 -9.94 7.60 -12.21
N PHE A 64 -9.05 6.61 -12.36
CA PHE A 64 -9.01 5.45 -11.46
C PHE A 64 -8.85 5.87 -9.99
N LEU A 65 -7.92 6.78 -9.69
CA LEU A 65 -7.74 7.27 -8.32
C LEU A 65 -8.95 8.07 -7.82
N ALA A 66 -9.58 8.85 -8.69
CA ALA A 66 -10.78 9.59 -8.36
C ALA A 66 -11.94 8.66 -7.99
N ASP A 67 -12.13 7.58 -8.75
CA ASP A 67 -13.16 6.56 -8.49
C ASP A 67 -12.89 5.81 -7.17
N GLN A 68 -11.64 5.41 -6.92
CA GLN A 68 -11.24 4.75 -5.66
C GLN A 68 -11.47 5.62 -4.42
N LEU A 69 -11.24 6.93 -4.54
CA LEU A 69 -11.36 7.88 -3.44
C LEU A 69 -12.73 8.56 -3.36
N SER A 70 -13.65 8.25 -4.28
CA SER A 70 -14.97 8.91 -4.40
C SER A 70 -14.88 10.45 -4.53
N VAL A 71 -13.94 10.92 -5.35
CA VAL A 71 -13.73 12.36 -5.66
C VAL A 71 -13.80 12.61 -7.16
N THR A 72 -13.70 13.88 -7.58
CA THR A 72 -13.67 14.24 -9.01
C THR A 72 -12.26 14.66 -9.46
N THR A 73 -12.01 14.53 -10.76
CA THR A 73 -10.87 15.15 -11.44
C THR A 73 -11.17 16.64 -11.71
N ARG A 74 -10.13 17.42 -12.01
CA ARG A 74 -10.22 18.88 -12.23
C ARG A 74 -10.18 19.21 -13.72
#